data_AF-A0A9W6BK36-F1
#
_entry.id   AF-A0A9W6BK36-F1
#
_cell.length_a   1.000
_cell.length_b   1.000
_cell.length_c   1.000
_cell.angle_alpha   90.00
_cell.angle_beta   90.00
_cell.angle_gamma   90.00
#
_symmetry.space_group_name_H-M   'P 1'
#
loop_
_entity.id
_entity.type
_entity.pdbx_description
1 polymer ?
#
loop_
_entity_poly.entity_id
_entity_poly.type
_entity_poly.pdbx_seq_one_letter_code
_entity_poly.pdbx_strand_id
1 'polypeptide(L)'
;MATLSDRLNINSQIEHLQAKYVGTGHADFTKFEWALNIHRDSYASYVGHHNMVSYFGVVENESIGRVKYEFVQRMLLPCGLPPKAQDQSEDEEEK
;
A
#
# COMPACT_ATOMS: atom_id res chain seq x y z
N MET A 1 -32.91 -13.55 -8.10
CA MET A 1 -31.65 -13.39 -8.85
C MET A 1 -31.44 -11.91 -9.06
N ALA A 2 -30.31 -11.34 -8.63
CA ALA A 2 -30.02 -9.93 -8.85
C ALA A 2 -29.91 -9.66 -10.35
N THR A 3 -30.48 -8.55 -10.82
CA THR A 3 -30.46 -8.19 -12.24
C THR A 3 -29.07 -7.69 -12.64
N LEU A 4 -28.74 -7.71 -13.94
CA LEU A 4 -27.47 -7.19 -14.44
C LEU A 4 -27.27 -5.70 -14.04
N SER A 5 -28.36 -4.93 -14.01
CA SER A 5 -28.37 -3.54 -13.57
C SER A 5 -27.96 -3.37 -12.11
N ASP A 6 -28.40 -4.28 -11.22
CA ASP A 6 -28.01 -4.26 -9.81
C ASP A 6 -26.50 -4.52 -9.65
N ARG A 7 -25.93 -5.43 -10.46
CA ARG A 7 -24.49 -5.76 -10.43
C ARG A 7 -23.62 -4.57 -10.87
N LEU A 8 -24.02 -3.87 -11.92
CA LEU A 8 -23.28 -2.69 -12.41
C LEU A 8 -23.33 -1.54 -11.40
N ASN A 9 -24.47 -1.36 -10.72
CA ASN A 9 -24.61 -0.36 -9.65
C ASN A 9 -23.73 -0.69 -8.43
N ILE A 10 -23.55 -1.97 -8.10
CA ILE A 10 -22.65 -2.39 -7.03
C ILE A 10 -21.19 -2.09 -7.41
N ASN A 11 -20.78 -2.40 -8.64
CA ASN A 11 -19.40 -2.16 -9.08
C ASN A 11 -19.05 -0.67 -9.07
N SER A 12 -19.94 0.21 -9.54
CA SER A 12 -19.69 1.66 -9.53
C SER A 12 -19.56 2.22 -8.11
N GLN A 13 -20.31 1.68 -7.14
CA GLN A 13 -20.18 2.06 -5.74
C GLN A 13 -18.85 1.61 -5.14
N ILE A 14 -18.38 0.40 -5.48
CA ILE A 14 -17.09 -0.13 -5.03
C ILE A 14 -15.94 0.70 -5.60
N GLU A 15 -15.97 1.00 -6.91
CA GLU A 15 -14.96 1.83 -7.57
C GLU A 15 -14.92 3.24 -6.96
N HIS A 16 -16.09 3.83 -6.66
CA HIS A 16 -16.16 5.11 -5.98
C HIS A 16 -15.51 5.08 -4.58
N LEU A 17 -15.71 4.00 -3.81
CA LEU A 17 -15.09 3.85 -2.49
C LEU A 17 -13.57 3.63 -2.61
N GLN A 18 -13.12 2.84 -3.58
CA GLN A 18 -11.70 2.61 -3.85
C GLN A 18 -10.98 3.90 -4.26
N ALA A 19 -11.64 4.77 -5.05
CA ALA A 19 -11.10 6.07 -5.41
C ALA A 19 -10.99 7.02 -4.20
N LYS A 20 -11.90 6.90 -3.22
CA LYS A 20 -11.90 7.75 -2.01
C LYS A 20 -10.88 7.30 -0.98
N TYR A 21 -10.74 5.99 -0.77
CA TYR A 21 -9.90 5.41 0.27
C TYR A 21 -8.73 4.66 -0.36
N VAL A 22 -7.59 5.36 -0.45
CA VAL A 22 -6.33 4.79 -0.94
C VAL A 22 -5.98 3.55 -0.10
N GLY A 23 -5.62 2.46 -0.78
CA GLY A 23 -5.28 1.20 -0.12
C GLY A 23 -6.42 0.17 -0.07
N THR A 24 -7.63 0.54 -0.50
CA THR A 24 -8.75 -0.40 -0.63
C THR A 24 -8.45 -1.44 -1.73
N GLY A 25 -8.38 -2.72 -1.37
CA GLY A 25 -8.06 -3.80 -2.30
C GLY A 25 -9.20 -4.19 -3.24
N HIS A 26 -8.86 -5.03 -4.23
CA HIS A 26 -9.79 -5.72 -5.14
C HIS A 26 -9.32 -7.16 -5.38
N ALA A 27 -10.06 -7.95 -6.17
CA ALA A 27 -9.73 -9.35 -6.42
C ALA A 27 -8.38 -9.51 -7.13
N ASP A 28 -8.10 -8.67 -8.12
CA ASP A 28 -6.85 -8.69 -8.90
C ASP A 28 -5.67 -7.98 -8.21
N PHE A 29 -5.73 -7.80 -6.90
CA PHE A 29 -4.75 -7.00 -6.17
C PHE A 29 -3.45 -7.78 -5.95
N THR A 30 -2.33 -7.24 -6.40
CA THR A 30 -1.06 -7.95 -6.36
C THR A 30 -0.46 -7.98 -4.95
N LYS A 31 0.35 -9.00 -4.66
CA LYS A 31 1.12 -9.07 -3.41
C LYS A 31 2.01 -7.83 -3.22
N PHE A 32 2.55 -7.30 -4.32
CA PHE A 32 3.38 -6.09 -4.30
C PHE A 32 2.60 -4.85 -3.88
N GLU A 33 1.43 -4.60 -4.48
CA GLU A 33 0.57 -3.47 -4.12
C GLU A 33 0.09 -3.54 -2.67
N TRP A 34 -0.22 -4.76 -2.19
CA TRP A 34 -0.59 -4.97 -0.80
C TRP A 34 0.55 -4.62 0.15
N ALA A 35 1.74 -5.16 -0.09
CA ALA A 35 2.91 -4.85 0.73
C ALA A 35 3.21 -3.34 0.71
N LEU A 36 3.12 -2.69 -0.46
CA LEU A 36 3.38 -1.27 -0.61
C LEU A 36 2.43 -0.42 0.24
N ASN A 37 1.13 -0.71 0.24
CA ASN A 37 0.16 -0.01 1.08
C ASN A 37 0.43 -0.22 2.57
N ILE A 38 0.69 -1.47 3.00
CA ILE A 38 1.01 -1.77 4.41
C ILE A 38 2.24 -0.99 4.90
N HIS A 39 3.30 -0.91 4.09
CA HIS A 39 4.49 -0.16 4.47
C HIS A 39 4.20 1.35 4.54
N ARG A 40 3.43 1.90 3.60
CA ARG A 40 3.04 3.31 3.64
C ARG A 40 2.19 3.63 4.86
N ASP A 41 1.23 2.78 5.21
CA ASP A 41 0.39 2.94 6.41
C ASP A 41 1.21 2.88 7.70
N SER A 42 2.23 2.00 7.72
CA SER A 42 3.18 1.89 8.84
C SER A 42 3.99 3.18 9.00
N TYR A 43 4.59 3.70 7.91
CA TYR A 43 5.33 4.96 7.95
C TYR A 43 4.44 6.16 8.30
N ALA A 44 3.20 6.19 7.81
CA ALA A 44 2.23 7.23 8.16
C ALA A 44 1.93 7.21 9.67
N SER A 45 1.75 6.01 10.23
CA SER A 45 1.56 5.80 11.66
C SER A 45 2.78 6.22 12.45
N TYR A 46 4.00 5.88 12.00
CA TYR A 46 5.22 6.30 12.68
C TYR A 46 5.32 7.81 12.75
N VAL A 47 5.12 8.53 11.65
CA VAL A 47 5.23 10.00 11.60
C VAL A 47 4.10 10.69 12.40
N GLY A 48 2.90 10.13 12.40
CA GLY A 48 1.72 10.67 13.09
C GLY A 48 1.77 10.51 14.62
N HIS A 49 2.39 9.44 15.12
CA HIS A 49 2.45 9.14 16.55
C HIS A 49 3.77 9.61 17.17
N HIS A 50 3.70 10.64 18.03
CA HIS A 50 4.90 11.27 18.61
C HIS A 50 5.77 10.29 19.42
N ASN A 51 5.16 9.39 20.17
CA ASN A 51 5.86 8.34 20.92
C ASN A 51 6.68 7.42 19.99
N MET A 52 6.14 7.06 18.82
CA MET A 52 6.84 6.21 17.85
C MET A 52 8.04 6.93 17.25
N VAL A 53 7.86 8.16 16.74
CA VAL A 53 9.00 8.94 16.21
C VAL A 53 10.07 9.16 17.27
N SER A 54 9.67 9.47 18.50
CA SER A 54 10.64 9.68 19.59
C SER A 54 11.42 8.41 19.90
N TYR A 55 10.77 7.25 19.87
CA TYR A 55 11.46 5.97 20.05
C TYR A 55 12.51 5.75 18.95
N PHE A 56 12.14 5.92 17.68
CA PHE A 56 13.08 5.77 16.56
C PHE A 56 14.23 6.78 16.62
N GLY A 57 13.96 8.05 16.95
CA GLY A 57 15.00 9.06 17.09
C GLY A 57 16.02 8.77 18.19
N VAL A 58 15.58 8.17 19.30
CA VAL A 58 16.49 7.72 20.37
C VAL A 58 17.34 6.53 19.91
N VAL A 59 16.73 5.56 19.22
CA VAL A 59 17.43 4.35 18.75
C VAL A 59 18.45 4.68 17.64
N GLU A 60 18.10 5.54 16.70
CA GLU A 60 18.95 5.95 15.57
C GLU A 60 19.93 7.09 15.96
N ASN A 61 19.77 7.66 17.15
CA ASN A 61 20.52 8.84 17.62
C ASN A 61 20.46 10.01 16.63
N GLU A 62 19.28 10.24 16.06
CA GLU A 62 19.03 11.29 15.08
C GLU A 62 17.93 12.23 15.56
N SER A 63 17.95 13.46 15.04
CA SER A 63 16.91 14.42 15.40
C SER A 63 15.53 13.94 14.93
N ILE A 64 14.49 14.18 15.74
CA ILE A 64 13.09 13.83 15.42
C ILE A 64 12.69 14.36 14.03
N GLY A 65 13.15 15.56 13.67
CA GLY A 65 12.89 16.16 12.36
C GLY A 65 13.51 15.38 11.20
N ARG A 66 14.73 14.86 11.38
CA ARG A 66 15.41 14.04 10.37
C ARG A 66 14.73 12.69 10.19
N VAL A 67 14.40 12.01 11.28
CA VAL A 67 13.68 10.71 11.23
C VAL A 67 12.34 10.85 10.52
N LYS A 68 11.58 11.92 10.79
CA LYS A 68 10.34 12.22 10.05
C LYS A 68 10.57 12.44 8.57
N TYR A 69 11.60 13.23 8.23
CA TYR A 69 11.96 13.49 6.83
C TYR A 69 12.30 12.18 6.11
N GLU A 70 13.10 11.34 6.73
CA GLU A 70 13.49 10.05 6.17
C GLU A 70 12.29 9.11 6.00
N PHE A 71 11.40 9.00 6.98
CA PHE A 71 10.18 8.19 6.84
C PHE A 71 9.30 8.67 5.68
N VAL A 72 9.14 9.98 5.50
CA VAL A 72 8.38 10.53 4.37
C VAL A 72 9.06 10.20 3.04
N GLN A 73 10.40 10.26 2.96
CA GLN A 73 11.12 9.87 1.74
C GLN A 73 10.97 8.38 1.42
N ARG A 74 11.05 7.52 2.44
CA ARG A 74 10.90 6.06 2.29
C ARG A 74 9.50 5.64 1.83
N MET A 75 8.47 6.49 1.95
CA MET A 75 7.12 6.21 1.45
C MET A 75 7.04 6.13 -0.09
N LEU A 76 8.02 6.68 -0.83
CA LEU A 76 8.00 6.66 -2.30
C LEU A 76 8.04 5.23 -2.85
N LEU A 77 9.05 4.45 -2.45
CA LEU A 77 9.31 3.08 -2.91
C LEU A 77 9.74 2.19 -1.72
N PRO A 78 8.85 1.93 -0.73
CA PRO A 78 9.24 1.22 0.49
C PRO A 78 9.63 -0.25 0.22
N CYS A 79 9.05 -0.86 -0.81
CA CYS A 79 9.29 -2.25 -1.20
C CYS A 79 10.23 -2.39 -2.41
N GLY A 80 10.87 -1.29 -2.85
CA GLY A 80 11.68 -1.28 -4.07
C GLY A 80 10.85 -1.15 -5.35
N LEU A 81 11.48 -1.47 -6.48
CA LEU A 81 10.82 -1.44 -7.79
C LEU A 81 9.76 -2.56 -7.87
N PRO A 82 8.65 -2.32 -8.59
CA PRO A 82 7.68 -3.37 -8.87
C PRO A 82 8.37 -4.54 -9.58
N PRO A 83 7.92 -5.79 -9.33
CA PRO A 83 8.39 -6.93 -10.10
C PRO A 83 8.17 -6.67 -11.60
N LYS A 84 9.12 -7.09 -12.44
CA LYS A 84 8.89 -7.09 -13.88
C LYS A 84 7.67 -7.98 -14.14
N ALA A 85 6.77 -7.56 -15.02
CA ALA A 85 5.61 -8.37 -15.37
C ALA A 85 6.09 -9.73 -15.93
N GLN A 86 6.14 -10.75 -15.07
CA GLN A 86 6.47 -12.14 -15.37
C GLN A 86 5.36 -13.06 -14.85
N ASP A 87 4.09 -12.63 -14.92
CA ASP A 87 2.96 -13.41 -14.42
C ASP A 87 1.90 -13.62 -15.52
N GLN A 88 2.34 -13.97 -16.73
CA GLN A 88 1.50 -14.66 -17.73
C GLN A 88 2.25 -15.73 -18.54
N SER A 89 3.57 -15.92 -18.39
CA SER A 89 4.35 -16.81 -19.25
C SER A 89 5.05 -17.97 -18.55
N GLU A 90 5.08 -18.02 -17.21
CA GLU A 90 5.84 -19.06 -16.47
C GLU A 90 4.94 -20.19 -15.94
N ASP A 91 3.62 -19.98 -15.88
CA ASP A 91 2.66 -21.03 -15.45
C ASP A 91 2.20 -21.98 -16.57
N GLU A 92 2.58 -21.73 -17.84
CA GLU A 92 2.29 -22.62 -18.98
C GLU A 92 3.40 -23.64 -19.29
N GLU A 93 4.62 -23.48 -18.73
CA GLU A 93 5.73 -24.43 -18.97
C GLU A 93 5.76 -25.62 -17.98
N GLU A 94 4.89 -25.64 -16.96
CA GLU A 94 4.81 -26.74 -15.98
C GLU A 94 3.53 -27.60 -16.09
N LYS A 95 2.90 -27.67 -17.27
CA LYS A 95 1.77 -28.58 -17.53
C LYS A 95 1.96 -29.52 -18.72
#